data_AF-A0A9W7Q6S6-F1
#
_entry.id   AF-A0A9W7Q6S6-F1
#
_cell.length_a   1.000
_cell.length_b   1.000
_cell.length_c   1.000
_cell.angle_alpha   90.00
_cell.angle_beta   90.00
_cell.angle_gamma   90.00
#
_symmetry.space_group_name_H-M   'P 1'
#
loop_
_entity.id
_entity.type
_entity.pdbx_description
1 polymer ?
#
loop_
_entity_poly.entity_id
_entity_poly.type
_entity_poly.pdbx_seq_one_letter_code
_entity_poly.pdbx_strand_id
1 'polypeptide(L)'
;MEDHFIIKNGEVFFKVGIKEGQIIQDLQQNLDRDSILLKHQLTNDDFETFINELKKIEIIGEVKKEPFNILFIKVPLFNPTSFLEIINKLLHNNYIRLFLLWSSFLIIFSAMFVFIGEMDTMVKHAFHNILHLNWYEYVIIYLALFIISVIHEMGHAVICRYYGGKVTYIGFLLLCFSPALYTDVSSTRLFKSKKEKIIVFLAGAYFELTALSILLLLRFSLEQYQLLIDIFVLSNTVAIITNFIPFIRLDGYWILSAATNITNLYSKSLKVVIYAIKNKKLPNASTTTNVKFIFIYGILNFVFLIFSIITGLYLFVQFFSYDGIPQWLKIAMVSFESIILIIVLFQIWKTFKNRILNDA
;
A
#
# COMPACT_ATOMS: atom_id res chain seq x y z
N MET A 1 -27.54 -14.35 8.85
CA MET A 1 -26.22 -13.68 8.81
C MET A 1 -25.24 -14.68 9.36
N GLU A 2 -24.32 -15.22 8.56
CA GLU A 2 -23.37 -16.21 9.08
C GLU A 2 -22.24 -15.50 9.82
N ASP A 3 -22.33 -15.47 11.15
CA ASP A 3 -21.22 -15.03 12.00
C ASP A 3 -20.06 -16.01 11.84
N HIS A 4 -18.84 -15.51 11.65
CA HIS A 4 -17.64 -16.30 11.39
C HIS A 4 -16.41 -15.57 11.92
N PHE A 5 -15.41 -16.33 12.35
CA PHE A 5 -14.11 -15.82 12.74
C PHE A 5 -13.18 -15.68 11.52
N ILE A 6 -12.19 -14.78 11.62
CA ILE A 6 -11.18 -14.61 10.59
C ILE A 6 -9.80 -14.70 11.25
N ILE A 7 -8.97 -15.61 10.75
CA ILE A 7 -7.60 -15.82 11.24
C ILE A 7 -6.62 -15.22 10.23
N LYS A 8 -5.66 -14.44 10.74
CA LYS A 8 -4.56 -13.86 9.96
C LYS A 8 -3.29 -14.71 10.18
N ASN A 9 -2.76 -15.29 9.11
CA ASN A 9 -1.43 -15.93 9.10
C ASN A 9 -0.57 -15.25 8.02
N GLY A 10 0.40 -14.44 8.45
CA GLY A 10 1.17 -13.58 7.54
C GLY A 10 0.28 -12.65 6.71
N GLU A 11 0.33 -12.78 5.38
CA GLU A 11 -0.52 -12.04 4.43
C GLU A 11 -1.84 -12.75 4.07
N VAL A 12 -2.05 -13.99 4.53
CA VAL A 12 -3.21 -14.83 4.19
C VAL A 12 -4.27 -14.79 5.29
N PHE A 13 -5.54 -14.80 4.89
CA PHE A 13 -6.70 -14.72 5.78
C PHE A 13 -7.58 -15.93 5.58
N PHE A 14 -7.96 -16.60 6.66
CA PHE A 14 -8.81 -17.78 6.66
C PHE A 14 -10.15 -17.45 7.31
N LYS A 15 -11.25 -17.79 6.64
CA LYS A 15 -12.61 -17.72 7.19
C LYS A 15 -12.86 -19.01 7.98
N VAL A 16 -13.21 -18.87 9.25
CA VAL A 16 -13.39 -19.98 10.18
C VAL A 16 -14.78 -19.87 10.80
N GLY A 17 -15.48 -20.99 11.00
CA GLY A 17 -16.80 -21.00 11.62
C GLY A 17 -16.75 -20.55 13.09
N ILE A 18 -17.92 -20.35 13.69
CA ILE A 18 -18.05 -19.84 15.08
C ILE A 18 -17.43 -20.83 16.07
N LYS A 19 -17.76 -22.12 15.91
CA LYS A 19 -17.28 -23.19 16.80
C LYS A 19 -15.76 -23.32 16.70
N GLU A 20 -15.26 -23.40 15.47
CA GLU A 20 -13.84 -23.53 15.16
C GLU A 20 -13.03 -22.33 15.67
N GLY A 21 -13.58 -21.11 15.56
CA GLY A 21 -12.94 -19.91 16.08
C GLY A 21 -12.90 -19.85 17.60
N GLN A 22 -13.95 -20.32 18.28
CA GLN A 22 -13.97 -20.43 19.75
C GLN A 22 -12.97 -21.48 20.26
N ILE A 23 -12.85 -22.62 19.58
CA ILE A 23 -11.84 -23.65 19.90
C ILE A 23 -10.42 -23.06 19.82
N ILE A 24 -10.15 -22.23 18.80
CA ILE A 24 -8.84 -21.60 18.64
C ILE A 24 -8.59 -20.53 19.72
N GLN A 25 -9.61 -19.79 20.15
CA GLN A 25 -9.49 -18.88 21.31
C GLN A 25 -9.23 -19.64 22.61
N ASP A 26 -9.92 -20.75 22.82
CA ASP A 26 -9.75 -21.59 24.01
C ASP A 26 -8.33 -22.21 24.04
N LEU A 27 -7.81 -22.62 22.88
CA LEU A 27 -6.41 -23.04 22.71
C LEU A 27 -5.41 -21.92 23.00
N GLN A 28 -5.68 -20.68 22.58
CA GLN A 28 -4.83 -19.52 22.89
C GLN A 28 -4.82 -19.17 24.38
N GLN A 29 -5.87 -19.53 25.12
CA GLN A 29 -5.97 -19.33 26.57
C GLN A 29 -5.36 -20.47 27.40
N ASN A 30 -4.67 -21.43 26.76
CA ASN A 30 -4.09 -22.63 27.39
C ASN A 30 -5.13 -23.45 28.20
N LEU A 31 -6.36 -23.57 27.70
CA LEU A 31 -7.34 -24.50 28.29
C LEU A 31 -6.95 -25.96 28.02
N ASP A 32 -7.16 -26.82 29.00
CA ASP A 32 -6.81 -28.23 28.92
C ASP A 32 -7.65 -28.95 27.85
N ARG A 33 -7.03 -29.89 27.13
CA ARG A 33 -7.63 -30.61 26.00
C ARG A 33 -9.00 -31.20 26.35
N ASP A 34 -9.10 -31.84 27.50
CA ASP A 34 -10.33 -32.49 27.97
C ASP A 34 -11.44 -31.48 28.27
N SER A 35 -11.08 -30.27 28.71
CA SER A 35 -12.02 -29.18 28.95
C SER A 35 -12.59 -28.62 27.64
N ILE A 36 -11.78 -28.56 26.58
CA ILE A 36 -12.20 -28.10 25.25
C ILE A 36 -13.15 -29.11 24.60
N LEU A 37 -12.84 -30.41 24.72
CA LEU A 37 -13.68 -31.51 24.22
C LEU A 37 -15.08 -31.50 24.86
N LEU A 38 -15.14 -31.32 26.19
CA LEU A 38 -16.39 -31.24 26.95
C LEU A 38 -17.20 -29.99 26.60
N LYS A 39 -16.54 -28.83 26.49
CA LYS A 39 -17.19 -27.53 26.24
C LYS A 39 -17.81 -27.44 24.85
N HIS A 40 -17.15 -28.01 23.83
CA HIS A 40 -17.61 -27.94 22.44
C HIS A 40 -18.30 -29.20 21.93
N GLN A 41 -18.48 -30.21 22.79
CA GLN A 41 -19.09 -31.51 22.45
C GLN A 41 -18.40 -32.18 21.24
N LEU A 42 -17.07 -32.21 21.26
CA LEU A 42 -16.27 -32.80 20.19
C LEU A 42 -15.82 -34.22 20.53
N THR A 43 -15.74 -35.08 19.52
CA THR A 43 -15.02 -36.34 19.66
C THR A 43 -13.51 -36.12 19.52
N ASN A 44 -12.71 -37.03 20.07
CA ASN A 44 -11.25 -36.96 19.96
C ASN A 44 -10.76 -36.97 18.51
N ASP A 45 -11.44 -37.72 17.63
CA ASP A 45 -11.10 -37.83 16.22
C ASP A 45 -11.39 -36.53 15.45
N ASP A 46 -12.51 -35.87 15.75
CA ASP A 46 -12.86 -34.58 15.14
C ASP A 46 -11.85 -33.49 15.54
N PHE A 47 -11.41 -33.49 16.81
CA PHE A 47 -10.42 -32.54 17.31
C PHE A 47 -9.04 -32.75 16.67
N GLU A 48 -8.57 -34.00 16.55
CA GLU A 48 -7.31 -34.30 15.86
C GLU A 48 -7.37 -33.96 14.37
N THR A 49 -8.50 -34.22 13.71
CA THR A 49 -8.72 -33.85 12.31
C THR A 49 -8.65 -32.34 12.13
N PHE A 50 -9.28 -31.58 13.03
CA PHE A 50 -9.23 -30.13 13.03
C PHE A 50 -7.81 -29.57 13.25
N ILE A 51 -7.06 -30.11 14.22
CA ILE A 51 -5.66 -29.73 14.45
C ILE A 51 -4.78 -30.07 13.24
N ASN A 52 -5.00 -31.21 12.60
CA ASN A 52 -4.26 -31.60 11.40
C ASN A 52 -4.55 -30.70 10.20
N GLU A 53 -5.80 -30.24 10.03
CA GLU A 53 -6.12 -29.23 9.02
C GLU A 53 -5.48 -27.88 9.34
N LEU A 54 -5.46 -27.44 10.62
CA LEU A 54 -4.75 -26.23 11.01
C LEU A 54 -3.22 -26.33 10.82
N LYS A 55 -2.64 -27.52 11.00
CA LYS A 55 -1.22 -27.81 10.68
C LYS A 55 -0.96 -27.80 9.18
N LYS A 56 -1.84 -28.39 8.35
CA LYS A 56 -1.74 -28.33 6.88
C LYS A 56 -1.78 -26.90 6.35
N ILE A 57 -2.59 -26.05 6.98
CA ILE A 57 -2.73 -24.63 6.63
C ILE A 57 -1.59 -23.79 7.26
N GLU A 58 -0.63 -24.44 7.95
CA GLU A 58 0.50 -23.81 8.63
C GLU A 58 0.09 -22.73 9.66
N ILE A 59 -1.12 -22.81 10.22
CA ILE A 59 -1.61 -21.92 11.29
C ILE A 59 -1.01 -22.35 12.64
N ILE A 60 -0.83 -23.66 12.83
CA ILE A 60 -0.25 -24.28 14.03
C ILE A 60 1.00 -25.05 13.60
N GLY A 61 2.16 -24.69 14.15
CA GLY A 61 3.46 -25.31 13.83
C GLY A 61 4.62 -24.34 14.03
N GLU A 62 5.85 -24.78 13.77
CA GLU A 62 7.00 -23.87 13.74
C GLU A 62 6.80 -22.83 12.64
N VAL A 63 6.81 -21.55 13.02
CA VAL A 63 6.75 -20.44 12.06
C VAL A 63 7.99 -20.55 11.16
N LYS A 64 7.80 -21.02 9.92
CA LYS A 64 8.82 -20.86 8.88
C LYS A 64 9.03 -19.36 8.73
N LYS A 65 10.11 -18.84 9.33
CA LYS A 65 10.53 -17.45 9.10
C LYS A 65 10.66 -17.28 7.59
N GLU A 66 9.85 -16.41 7.02
CA GLU A 66 9.99 -16.08 5.61
C GLU A 66 11.46 -15.69 5.37
N PRO A 67 12.10 -16.22 4.32
CA PRO A 67 13.50 -15.93 4.07
C PRO A 67 13.65 -14.42 3.93
N PHE A 68 14.60 -13.84 4.68
CA PHE A 68 14.86 -12.41 4.67
C PHE A 68 14.97 -11.90 3.23
N ASN A 69 14.00 -11.09 2.82
CA ASN A 69 13.94 -10.52 1.49
C ASN A 69 14.46 -9.09 1.57
N ILE A 70 15.71 -8.89 1.15
CA ILE A 70 16.38 -7.57 1.17
C ILE A 70 15.58 -6.52 0.37
N LEU A 71 14.78 -6.93 -0.62
CA LEU A 71 13.94 -6.03 -1.42
C LEU A 71 12.66 -5.61 -0.72
N PHE A 72 12.35 -6.22 0.43
CA PHE A 72 11.11 -6.02 1.15
C PHE A 72 11.37 -6.08 2.65
N ILE A 73 11.89 -4.98 3.18
CA ILE A 73 12.16 -4.84 4.60
C ILE A 73 11.06 -3.98 5.21
N LYS A 74 10.27 -4.57 6.11
CA LYS A 74 9.26 -3.89 6.91
C LYS A 74 9.78 -3.66 8.32
N VAL A 75 9.93 -2.40 8.71
CA VAL A 75 10.32 -2.01 10.06
C VAL A 75 9.16 -1.26 10.71
N PRO A 76 8.49 -1.81 11.73
CA PRO A 76 7.49 -1.06 12.48
C PRO A 76 8.20 0.05 13.26
N LEU A 77 7.75 1.30 13.13
CA LEU A 77 8.38 2.46 13.77
C LEU A 77 7.70 2.79 15.10
N PHE A 78 6.40 3.04 15.08
CA PHE A 78 5.65 3.43 16.28
C PHE A 78 4.19 2.98 16.21
N ASN A 79 3.58 2.86 17.39
CA ASN A 79 2.17 2.55 17.54
C ASN A 79 1.35 3.85 17.67
N PRO A 80 0.52 4.22 16.68
CA PRO A 80 -0.24 5.48 16.71
C PRO A 80 -1.52 5.42 17.56
N THR A 81 -1.84 4.29 18.21
CA THR A 81 -3.18 4.04 18.81
C THR A 81 -3.65 5.15 19.74
N SER A 82 -2.82 5.61 20.68
CA SER A 82 -3.21 6.63 21.65
C SER A 82 -3.53 7.98 20.99
N PHE A 83 -2.73 8.38 20.00
CA PHE A 83 -2.97 9.60 19.23
C PHE A 83 -4.24 9.50 18.39
N LEU A 84 -4.45 8.35 17.74
CA LEU A 84 -5.64 8.09 16.94
C LEU A 84 -6.92 8.06 17.79
N GLU A 85 -6.87 7.65 19.05
CA GLU A 85 -8.05 7.67 19.93
C GLU A 85 -8.55 9.08 20.23
N ILE A 86 -7.63 10.03 20.42
CA ILE A 86 -7.98 11.44 20.63
C ILE A 86 -8.66 12.00 19.38
N ILE A 87 -8.05 11.80 18.21
CA ILE A 87 -8.61 12.24 16.93
C ILE A 87 -9.95 11.57 16.67
N ASN A 88 -10.05 10.27 16.94
CA ASN A 88 -11.27 9.52 16.71
C ASN A 88 -12.43 10.05 17.56
N LYS A 89 -12.17 10.39 18.84
CA LYS A 89 -13.17 11.01 19.72
C LYS A 89 -13.65 12.36 19.17
N LEU A 90 -12.75 13.18 18.63
CA LEU A 90 -13.10 14.45 18.01
C LEU A 90 -13.94 14.26 16.74
N LEU A 91 -13.56 13.32 15.87
CA LEU A 91 -14.27 13.02 14.61
C LEU A 91 -15.66 12.40 14.81
N HIS A 92 -15.91 11.76 15.96
CA HIS A 92 -17.24 11.25 16.30
C HIS A 92 -18.23 12.38 16.66
N ASN A 93 -17.75 13.58 16.97
CA ASN A 93 -18.62 14.74 17.12
C ASN A 93 -19.02 15.27 15.73
N ASN A 94 -20.32 15.17 15.41
CA ASN A 94 -20.86 15.58 14.11
C ASN A 94 -20.53 17.03 13.73
N TYR A 95 -20.55 17.96 14.68
CA TYR A 95 -20.26 19.38 14.41
C TYR A 95 -18.79 19.59 14.02
N ILE A 96 -17.88 18.99 14.79
CA ILE A 96 -16.43 19.07 14.51
C ILE A 96 -16.13 18.40 13.17
N ARG A 97 -16.69 17.21 12.91
CA ARG A 97 -16.50 16.50 11.65
C ARG A 97 -16.98 17.32 10.46
N LEU A 98 -18.18 17.88 10.51
CA LEU A 98 -18.72 18.70 9.43
C LEU A 98 -17.89 19.97 9.24
N PHE A 99 -17.50 20.64 10.33
CA PHE A 99 -16.64 21.81 10.27
C PHE A 99 -15.29 21.49 9.59
N LEU A 100 -14.63 20.40 9.97
CA LEU A 100 -13.36 19.97 9.37
C LEU A 100 -13.52 19.59 7.89
N LEU A 101 -14.60 18.90 7.53
CA LEU A 101 -14.87 18.53 6.13
C LEU A 101 -15.14 19.75 5.26
N TRP A 102 -15.96 20.71 5.72
CA TRP A 102 -16.27 21.92 4.94
C TRP A 102 -15.09 22.87 4.85
N SER A 103 -14.35 23.07 5.95
CA SER A 103 -13.15 23.92 5.94
C SER A 103 -12.05 23.37 5.02
N SER A 104 -11.74 22.08 5.10
CA SER A 104 -10.79 21.44 4.18
C SER A 104 -11.28 21.48 2.72
N PHE A 105 -12.57 21.27 2.47
CA PHE A 105 -13.14 21.38 1.13
C PHE A 105 -12.94 22.78 0.54
N LEU A 106 -13.23 23.83 1.32
CA LEU A 106 -13.00 25.22 0.89
C LEU A 106 -11.51 25.50 0.63
N ILE A 107 -10.63 25.01 1.51
CA ILE A 107 -9.17 25.15 1.34
C ILE A 107 -8.70 24.48 0.05
N ILE A 108 -9.07 23.20 -0.16
CA ILE A 108 -8.70 22.45 -1.38
C ILE A 108 -9.25 23.14 -2.62
N PHE A 109 -10.52 23.58 -2.59
CA PHE A 109 -11.14 24.25 -3.72
C PHE A 109 -10.42 25.56 -4.09
N SER A 110 -10.10 26.39 -3.10
CA SER A 110 -9.35 27.64 -3.32
C SER A 110 -7.93 27.38 -3.81
N ALA A 111 -7.22 26.41 -3.24
CA ALA A 111 -5.89 26.03 -3.68
C ALA A 111 -5.90 25.44 -5.09
N MET A 112 -6.93 24.69 -5.48
CA MET A 112 -7.07 24.14 -6.82
C MET A 112 -7.28 25.25 -7.86
N PHE A 113 -8.04 26.30 -7.53
CA PHE A 113 -8.16 27.48 -8.38
C PHE A 113 -6.81 28.17 -8.60
N VAL A 114 -6.03 28.37 -7.52
CA VAL A 114 -4.68 28.92 -7.58
C VAL A 114 -3.75 28.03 -8.40
N PHE A 115 -3.76 26.72 -8.14
CA PHE A 115 -2.90 25.75 -8.81
C PHE A 115 -3.12 25.79 -10.32
N ILE A 116 -4.37 25.79 -10.78
CA ILE A 116 -4.69 25.85 -12.20
C ILE A 116 -4.25 27.19 -12.82
N GLY A 117 -4.42 28.30 -12.11
CA GLY A 117 -4.02 29.63 -12.59
C GLY A 117 -2.50 29.83 -12.68
N GLU A 118 -1.75 29.22 -11.78
CA GLU A 118 -0.29 29.40 -11.66
C GLU A 118 0.51 28.18 -12.14
N MET A 119 -0.12 27.13 -12.64
CA MET A 119 0.57 25.88 -12.98
C MET A 119 1.73 26.11 -13.96
N ASP A 120 1.51 26.89 -15.01
CA ASP A 120 2.52 27.17 -16.02
C ASP A 120 3.71 27.96 -15.46
N THR A 121 3.46 28.90 -14.55
CA THR A 121 4.52 29.70 -13.91
C THR A 121 5.32 28.83 -12.95
N MET A 122 4.64 28.02 -12.13
CA MET A 122 5.26 27.08 -11.20
C MET A 122 6.13 26.05 -11.93
N VAL A 123 5.63 25.45 -13.02
CA VAL A 123 6.38 24.45 -13.80
C VAL A 123 7.64 25.08 -14.40
N LYS A 124 7.55 26.26 -15.00
CA LYS A 124 8.71 26.97 -15.55
C LYS A 124 9.72 27.32 -14.45
N HIS A 125 9.24 27.83 -13.32
CA HIS A 125 10.06 28.24 -12.19
C HIS A 125 10.80 27.04 -11.57
N ALA A 126 10.09 25.93 -11.35
CA ALA A 126 10.67 24.69 -10.84
C ALA A 126 11.67 24.09 -11.83
N PHE A 127 11.30 23.92 -13.09
CA PHE A 127 12.14 23.25 -14.09
C PHE A 127 13.43 24.01 -14.38
N HIS A 128 13.38 25.35 -14.45
CA HIS A 128 14.57 26.16 -14.70
C HIS A 128 15.56 26.11 -13.52
N ASN A 129 15.07 26.06 -12.29
CA ASN A 129 15.91 26.26 -11.11
C ASN A 129 16.22 24.97 -10.32
N ILE A 130 15.57 23.84 -10.62
CA ILE A 130 15.76 22.57 -9.88
C ILE A 130 17.22 22.07 -9.91
N LEU A 131 17.97 22.34 -10.98
CA LEU A 131 19.37 21.95 -11.11
C LEU A 131 20.35 22.94 -10.47
N HIS A 132 19.86 24.13 -10.10
CA HIS A 132 20.65 25.20 -9.49
C HIS A 132 20.45 25.28 -7.97
N LEU A 133 19.72 24.33 -7.38
CA LEU A 133 19.51 24.27 -5.95
C LEU A 133 20.81 23.94 -5.20
N ASN A 134 20.92 24.49 -4.00
CA ASN A 134 21.98 24.12 -3.08
C ASN A 134 21.70 22.75 -2.46
N TRP A 135 22.76 22.06 -1.99
CA TRP A 135 22.63 20.73 -1.37
C TRP A 135 21.63 20.70 -0.19
N TYR A 136 21.58 21.77 0.62
CA TYR A 136 20.68 21.85 1.77
C TYR A 136 19.21 22.03 1.37
N GLU A 137 18.93 22.61 0.20
CA GLU A 137 17.57 22.75 -0.34
C GLU A 137 17.00 21.40 -0.76
N TYR A 138 17.83 20.55 -1.37
CA TYR A 138 17.46 19.16 -1.63
C TYR A 138 17.14 18.40 -0.35
N VAL A 139 17.92 18.61 0.72
CA VAL A 139 17.65 17.99 2.03
C VAL A 139 16.32 18.47 2.60
N ILE A 140 16.00 19.76 2.51
CA ILE A 140 14.72 20.32 2.96
C ILE A 140 13.55 19.70 2.17
N ILE A 141 13.64 19.64 0.84
CA ILE A 141 12.62 19.03 -0.01
C ILE A 141 12.43 17.55 0.37
N TYR A 142 13.51 16.81 0.54
CA TYR A 142 13.44 15.39 0.90
C TYR A 142 12.81 15.16 2.28
N LEU A 143 13.16 15.99 3.27
CA LEU A 143 12.55 15.94 4.59
C LEU A 143 11.05 16.27 4.53
N ALA A 144 10.68 17.27 3.73
CA ALA A 144 9.27 17.61 3.50
C ALA A 144 8.51 16.45 2.83
N LEU A 145 9.13 15.75 1.87
CA LEU A 145 8.56 14.56 1.20
C LEU A 145 8.35 13.40 2.18
N PHE A 146 9.28 13.23 3.13
CA PHE A 146 9.10 12.26 4.20
C PHE A 146 7.93 12.64 5.11
N ILE A 147 7.84 13.91 5.55
CA ILE A 147 6.76 14.39 6.43
C ILE A 147 5.39 14.24 5.77
N ILE A 148 5.25 14.62 4.50
CA ILE A 148 3.97 14.51 3.80
C ILE A 148 3.57 13.05 3.58
N SER A 149 4.54 12.14 3.37
CA SER A 149 4.27 10.70 3.35
C SER A 149 3.79 10.18 4.71
N VAL A 150 4.31 10.69 5.84
CA VAL A 150 3.75 10.39 7.17
C VAL A 150 2.30 10.88 7.27
N ILE A 151 2.00 12.09 6.78
CA ILE A 151 0.64 12.65 6.79
C ILE A 151 -0.31 11.79 5.95
N HIS A 152 0.13 11.33 4.78
CA HIS A 152 -0.61 10.41 3.92
C HIS A 152 -0.97 9.12 4.66
N GLU A 153 0.03 8.45 5.24
CA GLU A 153 -0.15 7.22 6.01
C GLU A 153 -1.05 7.44 7.25
N MET A 154 -0.91 8.58 7.91
CA MET A 154 -1.78 8.98 9.02
C MET A 154 -3.24 9.13 8.57
N GLY A 155 -3.50 9.64 7.36
CA GLY A 155 -4.84 9.74 6.79
C GLY A 155 -5.54 8.37 6.72
N HIS A 156 -4.85 7.35 6.22
CA HIS A 156 -5.36 5.97 6.23
C HIS A 156 -5.64 5.47 7.65
N ALA A 157 -4.70 5.72 8.58
CA ALA A 157 -4.81 5.30 9.97
C ALA A 157 -6.05 5.90 10.66
N VAL A 158 -6.24 7.22 10.52
CA VAL A 158 -7.33 7.98 11.14
C VAL A 158 -8.68 7.48 10.65
N ILE A 159 -8.87 7.36 9.33
CA ILE A 159 -10.15 6.92 8.76
C ILE A 159 -10.40 5.43 9.00
N CYS A 160 -9.36 4.60 9.01
CA CYS A 160 -9.50 3.20 9.39
C CYS A 160 -10.01 3.07 10.82
N ARG A 161 -9.45 3.84 11.77
CA ARG A 161 -9.88 3.86 13.17
C ARG A 161 -11.29 4.42 13.33
N TYR A 162 -11.65 5.44 12.55
CA TYR A 162 -12.99 6.02 12.55
C TYR A 162 -14.09 5.00 12.22
N TYR A 163 -13.85 4.11 11.26
CA TYR A 163 -14.77 3.01 10.93
C TYR A 163 -14.65 1.77 11.85
N GLY A 164 -13.94 1.88 12.98
CA GLY A 164 -13.77 0.80 13.95
C GLY A 164 -12.65 -0.19 13.63
N GLY A 165 -11.79 0.12 12.67
CA GLY A 165 -10.59 -0.65 12.36
C GLY A 165 -9.53 -0.60 13.48
N LYS A 166 -8.65 -1.59 13.48
CA LYS A 166 -7.47 -1.64 14.36
C LYS A 166 -6.24 -1.30 13.53
N VAL A 167 -5.52 -0.26 13.94
CA VAL A 167 -4.24 0.14 13.35
C VAL A 167 -3.15 -0.16 14.38
N THR A 168 -2.29 -1.12 14.07
CA THR A 168 -1.29 -1.65 15.02
C THR A 168 0.01 -0.86 15.01
N TYR A 169 0.48 -0.43 13.84
CA TYR A 169 1.71 0.34 13.70
C TYR A 169 1.73 1.12 12.38
N ILE A 170 2.45 2.25 12.41
CA ILE A 170 2.97 2.91 11.21
C ILE A 170 4.47 2.60 11.17
N GLY A 171 4.97 2.27 10.00
CA GLY A 171 6.33 1.79 9.83
C GLY A 171 6.99 2.29 8.55
N PHE A 172 8.24 1.90 8.42
CA PHE A 172 9.05 2.10 7.24
C PHE A 172 9.10 0.82 6.41
N LEU A 173 8.91 0.96 5.11
CA LEU A 173 9.01 -0.09 4.12
C LEU A 173 10.12 0.27 3.14
N LEU A 174 11.16 -0.57 3.07
CA LEU A 174 12.10 -0.50 1.95
C LEU A 174 11.62 -1.42 0.85
N LEU A 175 11.06 -0.85 -0.22
CA LEU A 175 10.58 -1.58 -1.39
C LEU A 175 11.56 -1.37 -2.55
N CYS A 176 12.29 -2.42 -2.94
CA CYS A 176 13.30 -2.35 -4.00
C CYS A 176 14.30 -1.18 -3.82
N PHE A 177 14.80 -1.02 -2.60
CA PHE A 177 15.70 0.09 -2.20
C PHE A 177 15.09 1.50 -2.23
N SER A 178 13.81 1.63 -2.56
CA SER A 178 13.06 2.87 -2.39
C SER A 178 12.48 2.96 -0.98
N PRO A 179 12.81 3.99 -0.20
CA PRO A 179 12.20 4.25 1.10
C PRO A 179 10.72 4.61 0.92
N ALA A 180 9.83 3.91 1.62
CA ALA A 180 8.42 4.21 1.70
C ALA A 180 7.96 4.12 3.16
N LEU A 181 6.84 4.77 3.47
CA LEU A 181 6.14 4.55 4.73
C LEU A 181 4.96 3.61 4.49
N TYR A 182 4.50 2.95 5.54
CA TYR A 182 3.33 2.10 5.45
C TYR A 182 2.56 2.07 6.78
N THR A 183 1.24 1.97 6.67
CA THR A 183 0.33 1.76 7.80
C THR A 183 -0.29 0.38 7.74
N ASP A 184 -0.33 -0.34 8.87
CA ASP A 184 -1.10 -1.59 8.95
C ASP A 184 -2.61 -1.30 9.01
N VAL A 185 -3.22 -1.17 7.83
CA VAL A 185 -4.68 -1.08 7.63
C VAL A 185 -5.30 -2.44 7.26
N SER A 186 -4.68 -3.56 7.64
CA SER A 186 -5.18 -4.88 7.29
C SER A 186 -6.59 -5.18 7.84
N SER A 187 -7.02 -4.49 8.89
CA SER A 187 -8.40 -4.61 9.42
C SER A 187 -9.48 -4.15 8.45
N THR A 188 -9.15 -3.32 7.44
CA THR A 188 -10.11 -2.88 6.40
C THR A 188 -10.75 -4.06 5.66
N ARG A 189 -10.06 -5.21 5.59
CA ARG A 189 -10.59 -6.43 4.98
C ARG A 189 -11.85 -6.93 5.69
N LEU A 190 -11.98 -6.66 6.99
CA LEU A 190 -13.11 -7.05 7.84
C LEU A 190 -14.33 -6.14 7.66
N PHE A 191 -14.18 -4.98 7.02
CA PHE A 191 -15.29 -4.04 6.84
C PHE A 191 -16.36 -4.65 5.93
N LYS A 192 -17.64 -4.45 6.30
CA LYS A 192 -18.78 -4.95 5.53
C LYS A 192 -19.09 -4.05 4.34
N SER A 193 -18.94 -2.73 4.51
CA SER A 193 -19.23 -1.76 3.46
C SER A 193 -18.05 -1.60 2.50
N LYS A 194 -18.32 -1.68 1.19
CA LYS A 194 -17.34 -1.32 0.15
C LYS A 194 -16.95 0.15 0.24
N LYS A 195 -17.90 1.03 0.57
CA LYS A 195 -17.69 2.48 0.65
C LYS A 195 -16.67 2.81 1.73
N GLU A 196 -16.80 2.19 2.91
CA GLU A 196 -15.86 2.39 4.02
C GLU A 196 -14.44 1.99 3.63
N LYS A 197 -14.27 0.84 2.95
CA LYS A 197 -12.96 0.41 2.44
C LYS A 197 -12.36 1.43 1.48
N ILE A 198 -13.15 1.89 0.51
CA ILE A 198 -12.70 2.88 -0.48
C ILE A 198 -12.32 4.21 0.20
N ILE A 199 -13.12 4.67 1.16
CA ILE A 199 -12.85 5.92 1.88
C ILE A 199 -11.55 5.82 2.69
N VAL A 200 -11.23 4.66 3.29
CA VAL A 200 -9.92 4.48 3.95
C VAL A 200 -8.77 4.64 2.97
N PHE A 201 -8.83 4.03 1.79
CA PHE A 201 -7.76 4.15 0.78
C PHE A 201 -7.74 5.52 0.09
N LEU A 202 -8.83 6.28 0.08
CA LEU A 202 -8.83 7.68 -0.38
C LEU A 202 -8.27 8.64 0.67
N ALA A 203 -8.26 8.24 1.95
CA ALA A 203 -7.93 9.13 3.06
C ALA A 203 -6.49 9.64 3.00
N GLY A 204 -5.53 8.82 2.58
CA GLY A 204 -4.13 9.23 2.50
C GLY A 204 -3.94 10.41 1.55
N ALA A 205 -4.38 10.23 0.31
CA ALA A 205 -4.38 11.31 -0.69
C ALA A 205 -5.20 12.54 -0.26
N TYR A 206 -6.32 12.36 0.44
CA TYR A 206 -7.12 13.50 0.92
C TYR A 206 -6.38 14.34 2.00
N PHE A 207 -5.72 13.68 2.96
CA PHE A 207 -4.92 14.37 3.98
C PHE A 207 -3.71 15.07 3.36
N GLU A 208 -3.03 14.38 2.44
CA GLU A 208 -1.92 14.92 1.66
C GLU A 208 -2.37 16.15 0.85
N LEU A 209 -3.46 16.05 0.07
CA LEU A 209 -4.03 17.17 -0.69
C LEU A 209 -4.40 18.36 0.19
N THR A 210 -4.96 18.11 1.38
CA THR A 210 -5.30 19.18 2.33
C THR A 210 -4.04 19.92 2.79
N ALA A 211 -3.00 19.19 3.16
CA ALA A 211 -1.73 19.78 3.58
C ALA A 211 -1.04 20.58 2.45
N LEU A 212 -1.02 20.02 1.23
CA LEU A 212 -0.49 20.72 0.05
C LEU A 212 -1.29 21.97 -0.28
N SER A 213 -2.61 21.92 -0.12
CA SER A 213 -3.50 23.07 -0.37
C SER A 213 -3.20 24.22 0.58
N ILE A 214 -2.99 23.93 1.87
CA ILE A 214 -2.57 24.94 2.85
C ILE A 214 -1.22 25.55 2.45
N LEU A 215 -0.25 24.70 2.11
CA LEU A 215 1.09 25.17 1.74
C LEU A 215 1.07 26.03 0.46
N LEU A 216 0.28 25.64 -0.54
CA LEU A 216 0.14 26.40 -1.78
C LEU A 216 -0.48 27.77 -1.56
N LEU A 217 -1.46 27.89 -0.64
CA LEU A 217 -2.03 29.19 -0.30
C LEU A 217 -1.06 30.06 0.50
N LEU A 218 -0.24 29.46 1.37
CA LEU A 218 0.81 30.17 2.13
C LEU A 218 1.99 30.62 1.26
N ARG A 219 2.16 30.04 0.05
CA ARG A 219 3.19 30.39 -0.92
C ARG A 219 3.33 31.90 -1.13
N PHE A 220 2.21 32.61 -1.28
CA PHE A 220 2.20 34.05 -1.53
C PHE A 220 2.69 34.90 -0.35
N SER A 221 2.70 34.34 0.86
CA SER A 221 3.26 34.99 2.05
C SER A 221 4.71 34.56 2.33
N LEU A 222 5.22 33.57 1.60
CA LEU A 222 6.52 32.93 1.81
C LEU A 222 7.38 33.05 0.55
N GLU A 223 7.50 34.25 -0.01
CA GLU A 223 8.19 34.53 -1.28
C GLU A 223 9.62 33.95 -1.32
N GLN A 224 10.36 34.05 -0.20
CA GLN A 224 11.72 33.50 -0.09
C GLN A 224 11.81 31.98 -0.28
N TYR A 225 10.71 31.24 -0.05
CA TYR A 225 10.64 29.79 -0.21
C TYR A 225 9.78 29.37 -1.40
N GLN A 226 9.35 30.31 -2.23
CA GLN A 226 8.42 30.07 -3.33
C GLN A 226 8.92 28.97 -4.28
N LEU A 227 10.21 28.94 -4.61
CA LEU A 227 10.80 27.90 -5.45
C LEU A 227 10.68 26.50 -4.83
N LEU A 228 11.01 26.36 -3.54
CA LEU A 228 10.95 25.07 -2.84
C LEU A 228 9.50 24.59 -2.74
N ILE A 229 8.56 25.51 -2.47
CA ILE A 229 7.13 25.22 -2.44
C ILE A 229 6.64 24.76 -3.82
N ASP A 230 7.04 25.45 -4.90
CA ASP A 230 6.66 25.08 -6.28
C ASP A 230 7.11 23.66 -6.63
N ILE A 231 8.40 23.37 -6.39
CA ILE A 231 8.97 22.05 -6.64
C ILE A 231 8.26 20.99 -5.79
N PHE A 232 8.04 21.28 -4.51
CA PHE A 232 7.42 20.34 -3.58
C PHE A 232 5.96 20.05 -3.92
N VAL A 233 5.15 21.08 -4.21
CA VAL A 233 3.74 20.92 -4.58
C VAL A 233 3.63 20.13 -5.89
N LEU A 234 4.40 20.49 -6.92
CA LEU A 234 4.40 19.78 -8.21
C LEU A 234 4.80 18.30 -8.04
N SER A 235 5.85 18.04 -7.26
CA SER A 235 6.32 16.68 -6.99
C SER A 235 5.25 15.82 -6.31
N ASN A 236 4.56 16.36 -5.30
CA ASN A 236 3.50 15.61 -4.62
C ASN A 236 2.21 15.51 -5.46
N THR A 237 1.90 16.48 -6.32
CA THR A 237 0.81 16.32 -7.30
C THR A 237 1.05 15.10 -8.18
N VAL A 238 2.28 14.92 -8.68
CA VAL A 238 2.66 13.71 -9.44
C VAL A 238 2.59 12.45 -8.56
N ALA A 239 3.02 12.52 -7.31
CA ALA A 239 2.96 11.40 -6.36
C ALA A 239 1.50 10.93 -6.11
N ILE A 240 0.58 11.86 -5.85
CA ILE A 240 -0.85 11.58 -5.66
C ILE A 240 -1.43 10.92 -6.91
N ILE A 241 -1.18 11.48 -8.10
CA ILE A 241 -1.66 10.91 -9.37
C ILE A 241 -1.14 9.48 -9.55
N THR A 242 0.14 9.26 -9.23
CA THR A 242 0.79 7.95 -9.32
C THR A 242 0.17 6.95 -8.34
N ASN A 243 -0.17 7.37 -7.12
CA ASN A 243 -0.84 6.52 -6.13
C ASN A 243 -2.21 6.01 -6.60
N PHE A 244 -2.90 6.76 -7.45
CA PHE A 244 -4.17 6.35 -8.04
C PHE A 244 -4.06 5.43 -9.27
N ILE A 245 -2.84 5.12 -9.73
CA ILE A 245 -2.63 4.17 -10.82
C ILE A 245 -2.96 2.75 -10.34
N PRO A 246 -4.00 2.07 -10.89
CA PRO A 246 -4.53 0.84 -10.33
C PRO A 246 -3.75 -0.43 -10.72
N PHE A 247 -2.65 -0.31 -11.46
CA PHE A 247 -1.85 -1.43 -11.97
C PHE A 247 -0.69 -1.80 -11.02
N ILE A 248 -0.26 -0.86 -10.19
CA ILE A 248 0.74 -1.05 -9.14
C ILE A 248 -0.02 -1.20 -7.82
N ARG A 249 0.53 -1.92 -6.82
CA ARG A 249 -0.08 -2.13 -5.50
C ARG A 249 -0.06 -0.87 -4.61
N LEU A 250 -0.48 0.26 -5.17
CA LEU A 250 -0.71 1.54 -4.51
C LEU A 250 -2.20 1.68 -4.14
N ASP A 251 -2.61 2.82 -3.60
CA ASP A 251 -3.98 3.07 -3.16
C ASP A 251 -5.02 2.82 -4.25
N GLY A 252 -4.77 3.25 -5.49
CA GLY A 252 -5.67 3.05 -6.62
C GLY A 252 -6.00 1.57 -6.87
N TYR A 253 -5.02 0.68 -6.68
CA TYR A 253 -5.25 -0.77 -6.78
C TYR A 253 -6.15 -1.27 -5.66
N TRP A 254 -5.93 -0.82 -4.43
CA TRP A 254 -6.75 -1.23 -3.29
C TRP A 254 -8.17 -0.67 -3.36
N ILE A 255 -8.35 0.55 -3.87
CA ILE A 255 -9.66 1.14 -4.18
C ILE A 255 -10.37 0.29 -5.23
N LEU A 256 -9.71 -0.06 -6.33
CA LEU A 256 -10.31 -0.89 -7.38
C LEU A 256 -10.66 -2.30 -6.86
N SER A 257 -9.78 -2.90 -6.05
CA SER A 257 -10.03 -4.19 -5.39
C SER A 257 -11.23 -4.12 -4.44
N ALA A 258 -11.36 -3.04 -3.67
CA ALA A 258 -12.49 -2.81 -2.77
C ALA A 258 -13.81 -2.57 -3.52
N ALA A 259 -13.79 -1.79 -4.61
CA ALA A 259 -14.97 -1.54 -5.44
C ALA A 259 -15.51 -2.83 -6.08
N THR A 260 -14.59 -3.65 -6.59
CA THR A 260 -14.89 -4.92 -7.26
C THR A 260 -15.15 -6.08 -6.29
N ASN A 261 -14.81 -5.94 -5.00
CA ASN A 261 -14.78 -7.02 -4.00
C ASN A 261 -13.87 -8.20 -4.38
N ILE A 262 -12.92 -8.01 -5.30
CA ILE A 262 -12.01 -9.05 -5.74
C ILE A 262 -10.72 -8.94 -4.94
N THR A 263 -10.53 -9.86 -3.98
CA THR A 263 -9.27 -10.01 -3.27
C THR A 263 -8.17 -10.51 -4.21
N ASN A 264 -6.95 -10.00 -4.05
CA ASN A 264 -5.77 -10.38 -4.85
C ASN A 264 -6.00 -10.27 -6.37
N LEU A 265 -6.60 -9.14 -6.80
CA LEU A 265 -6.95 -8.87 -8.20
C LEU A 265 -5.75 -9.04 -9.15
N TYR A 266 -4.57 -8.55 -8.77
CA TYR A 266 -3.34 -8.66 -9.57
C TYR A 266 -2.95 -10.12 -9.84
N SER A 267 -2.88 -10.94 -8.79
CA SER A 267 -2.48 -12.36 -8.92
C SER A 267 -3.53 -13.16 -9.69
N LYS A 268 -4.81 -12.83 -9.54
CA LYS A 268 -5.90 -13.47 -10.29
C LYS A 268 -5.86 -13.08 -11.77
N SER A 269 -5.65 -11.81 -12.10
CA SER A 269 -5.61 -11.34 -13.49
C SER A 269 -4.45 -11.95 -14.27
N LEU A 270 -3.26 -12.02 -13.68
CA LEU A 270 -2.12 -12.70 -14.29
C LEU A 270 -2.39 -14.18 -14.56
N LYS A 271 -3.00 -14.90 -13.59
CA LYS A 271 -3.38 -16.31 -13.80
C LYS A 271 -4.35 -16.45 -14.96
N VAL A 272 -5.39 -15.62 -15.04
CA VAL A 272 -6.37 -15.67 -16.13
C VAL A 272 -5.73 -15.42 -17.49
N VAL A 273 -4.85 -14.42 -17.61
CA VAL A 273 -4.15 -14.12 -18.88
C VAL A 273 -3.21 -15.25 -19.28
N ILE A 274 -2.41 -15.78 -18.35
CA ILE A 274 -1.47 -16.89 -18.64
C ILE A 274 -2.22 -18.15 -19.09
N TYR A 275 -3.34 -18.48 -18.45
CA TYR A 275 -4.16 -19.63 -18.83
C TYR A 275 -4.81 -19.45 -20.20
N ALA A 276 -5.26 -18.24 -20.53
CA ALA A 276 -5.77 -17.91 -21.85
C ALA A 276 -4.69 -18.07 -22.93
N ILE A 277 -3.47 -17.57 -22.70
CA ILE A 277 -2.32 -17.76 -23.61
C ILE A 277 -1.97 -19.24 -23.79
N LYS A 278 -2.06 -20.03 -22.71
CA LYS A 278 -1.74 -21.47 -22.72
C LYS A 278 -2.90 -22.36 -23.22
N ASN A 279 -4.03 -21.80 -23.65
CA ASN A 279 -5.25 -22.53 -24.02
C ASN A 279 -5.70 -23.57 -22.97
N LYS A 280 -5.48 -23.30 -21.68
CA LYS A 280 -5.87 -24.19 -20.58
C LYS A 280 -7.18 -23.70 -19.94
N LYS A 281 -8.07 -24.63 -19.60
CA LYS A 281 -9.28 -24.31 -18.82
C LYS A 281 -8.88 -23.81 -17.43
N LEU A 282 -9.53 -22.74 -16.98
CA LEU A 282 -9.37 -22.21 -15.63
C LEU A 282 -9.92 -23.23 -14.61
N PRO A 283 -9.11 -23.68 -13.62
CA PRO A 283 -9.62 -24.49 -12.53
C PRO A 283 -10.58 -23.65 -11.67
N ASN A 284 -11.80 -24.13 -11.46
CA ASN A 284 -12.86 -23.51 -10.65
C ASN A 284 -13.32 -22.09 -11.10
N ALA A 285 -13.80 -21.99 -12.34
CA ALA A 285 -14.43 -20.77 -12.86
C ALA A 285 -15.78 -20.38 -12.19
N SER A 286 -16.34 -21.23 -11.33
CA SER A 286 -17.69 -21.09 -10.78
C SER A 286 -17.85 -20.07 -9.65
N THR A 287 -16.76 -19.60 -9.03
CA THR A 287 -16.83 -18.71 -7.84
C THR A 287 -16.32 -17.29 -8.04
N THR A 288 -15.72 -16.96 -9.19
CA THR A 288 -15.20 -15.60 -9.42
C THR A 288 -16.16 -14.76 -10.25
N THR A 289 -16.87 -13.85 -9.58
CA THR A 289 -17.66 -12.80 -10.21
C THR A 289 -16.77 -12.01 -11.20
N ASN A 290 -17.25 -11.83 -12.45
CA ASN A 290 -16.64 -11.03 -13.52
C ASN A 290 -15.27 -11.48 -14.07
N VAL A 291 -15.16 -12.73 -14.56
CA VAL A 291 -13.97 -13.22 -15.30
C VAL A 291 -13.57 -12.30 -16.46
N LYS A 292 -14.53 -11.73 -17.21
CA LYS A 292 -14.27 -10.77 -18.31
C LYS A 292 -13.50 -9.53 -17.82
N PHE A 293 -13.93 -8.95 -16.70
CA PHE A 293 -13.26 -7.79 -16.10
C PHE A 293 -11.83 -8.15 -15.67
N ILE A 294 -11.65 -9.29 -14.99
CA ILE A 294 -10.34 -9.76 -14.52
C ILE A 294 -9.37 -9.95 -15.70
N PHE A 295 -9.87 -10.47 -16.84
CA PHE A 295 -9.09 -10.63 -18.06
C PHE A 295 -8.70 -9.29 -18.69
N ILE A 296 -9.64 -8.36 -18.87
CA ILE A 296 -9.37 -7.01 -19.40
C ILE A 296 -8.35 -6.28 -18.51
N TYR A 297 -8.55 -6.31 -17.20
CA TYR A 297 -7.61 -5.73 -16.24
C TYR A 297 -6.22 -6.37 -16.35
N GLY A 298 -6.14 -7.69 -16.57
CA GLY A 298 -4.88 -8.40 -16.81
C GLY A 298 -4.15 -7.90 -18.06
N ILE A 299 -4.87 -7.74 -19.18
CA ILE A 299 -4.30 -7.19 -20.43
C ILE A 299 -3.80 -5.76 -20.20
N LEU A 300 -4.62 -4.91 -19.58
CA LEU A 300 -4.24 -3.52 -19.29
C LEU A 300 -3.00 -3.44 -18.40
N ASN A 301 -2.87 -4.33 -17.42
CA ASN A 301 -1.67 -4.42 -16.58
C ASN A 301 -0.42 -4.80 -17.39
N PHE A 302 -0.52 -5.72 -18.35
CA PHE A 302 0.58 -6.04 -19.27
C PHE A 302 0.96 -4.85 -20.16
N VAL A 303 -0.04 -4.15 -20.73
CA VAL A 303 0.21 -2.94 -21.54
C VAL A 303 0.89 -1.86 -20.71
N PHE A 304 0.38 -1.61 -19.49
CA PHE A 304 0.96 -0.66 -18.55
C PHE A 304 2.40 -1.03 -18.18
N LEU A 305 2.69 -2.30 -17.95
CA LEU A 305 4.04 -2.78 -17.66
C LEU A 305 5.01 -2.48 -18.82
N ILE A 306 4.63 -2.82 -20.05
CA ILE A 306 5.45 -2.56 -21.25
C ILE A 306 5.66 -1.05 -21.42
N PHE A 307 4.59 -0.26 -21.31
CA PHE A 307 4.65 1.19 -21.39
C PHE A 307 5.59 1.79 -20.33
N SER A 308 5.51 1.31 -19.08
CA SER A 308 6.35 1.77 -17.98
C SER A 308 7.82 1.44 -18.22
N ILE A 309 8.13 0.24 -18.75
CA ILE A 309 9.50 -0.15 -19.12
C ILE A 309 10.05 0.74 -20.22
N ILE A 310 9.28 0.97 -21.30
CA ILE A 310 9.70 1.82 -22.42
C ILE A 310 9.94 3.26 -21.94
N THR A 311 9.02 3.80 -21.14
CA THR A 311 9.12 5.16 -20.61
C THR A 311 10.31 5.29 -19.65
N GLY A 312 10.52 4.31 -18.78
CA GLY A 312 11.67 4.26 -17.88
C GLY A 312 13.00 4.23 -18.65
N LEU A 313 13.10 3.39 -19.69
CA LEU A 313 14.29 3.33 -20.55
C LEU A 313 14.52 4.65 -21.30
N TYR A 314 13.46 5.28 -21.80
CA TYR A 314 13.56 6.59 -22.44
C TYR A 314 14.07 7.66 -21.49
N LEU A 315 13.49 7.77 -20.29
CA LEU A 315 13.93 8.72 -19.26
C LEU A 315 15.36 8.45 -18.82
N PHE A 316 15.74 7.17 -18.69
CA PHE A 316 17.11 6.77 -18.40
C PHE A 316 18.08 7.28 -19.47
N VAL A 317 17.80 7.03 -20.76
CA VAL A 317 18.65 7.53 -21.86
C VAL A 317 18.74 9.06 -21.86
N GLN A 318 17.63 9.77 -21.64
CA GLN A 318 17.64 11.24 -21.53
C GLN A 318 18.50 11.73 -20.37
N PHE A 319 18.39 11.09 -19.20
CA PHE A 319 19.20 11.43 -18.03
C PHE A 319 20.71 11.27 -18.30
N PHE A 320 21.11 10.20 -18.98
CA PHE A 320 22.52 10.00 -19.37
C PHE A 320 23.00 10.96 -20.44
N SER A 321 22.12 11.36 -21.35
CA SER A 321 22.43 12.25 -22.48
C SER A 321 22.45 13.74 -22.09
N TYR A 322 21.92 14.10 -20.92
CA TYR A 322 21.86 15.49 -20.49
C TYR A 322 23.20 15.98 -19.94
N ASP A 323 23.81 16.96 -20.58
CA ASP A 323 25.15 17.46 -20.25
C ASP A 323 25.23 18.22 -18.91
N GLY A 324 24.10 18.72 -18.39
CA GLY A 324 24.06 19.47 -17.13
C GLY A 324 24.16 18.59 -15.88
N ILE A 325 24.15 17.25 -16.00
CA ILE A 325 24.31 16.35 -14.86
C ILE A 325 25.79 15.96 -14.73
N PRO A 326 26.41 16.16 -13.54
CA PRO A 326 27.80 15.79 -13.31
C PRO A 326 28.08 14.32 -13.59
N GLN A 327 29.21 14.03 -14.26
CA GLN A 327 29.57 12.67 -14.66
C GLN A 327 29.66 11.68 -13.49
N TRP A 328 30.11 12.13 -12.31
CA TRP A 328 30.18 11.29 -11.12
C TRP A 328 28.80 10.85 -10.63
N LEU A 329 27.77 11.69 -10.78
CA LEU A 329 26.39 11.36 -10.38
C LEU A 329 25.81 10.30 -11.33
N LYS A 330 26.07 10.44 -12.63
CA LYS A 330 25.72 9.42 -13.64
C LYS A 330 26.36 8.07 -13.30
N ILE A 331 27.66 8.04 -13.04
CA ILE A 331 28.40 6.82 -12.67
C ILE A 331 27.87 6.22 -11.36
N ALA A 332 27.61 7.05 -10.35
CA ALA A 332 27.06 6.60 -9.07
C ALA A 332 25.68 5.94 -9.24
N MET A 333 24.80 6.52 -10.07
CA MET A 333 23.48 5.96 -10.34
C MET A 333 23.56 4.64 -11.13
N VAL A 334 24.38 4.54 -12.19
CA VAL A 334 24.59 3.24 -12.88
C VAL A 334 25.09 2.19 -11.92
N SER A 335 26.06 2.54 -11.07
CA SER A 335 26.66 1.62 -10.11
C SER A 335 25.61 1.13 -9.11
N PHE A 336 24.78 2.05 -8.59
CA PHE A 336 23.69 1.73 -7.68
C PHE A 336 22.65 0.81 -8.35
N GLU A 337 22.17 1.15 -9.55
CA GLU A 337 21.22 0.32 -10.30
C GLU A 337 21.79 -1.06 -10.62
N SER A 338 23.06 -1.14 -11.00
CA SER A 338 23.74 -2.41 -11.28
C SER A 338 23.79 -3.30 -10.04
N ILE A 339 24.08 -2.73 -8.86
CA ILE A 339 24.04 -3.45 -7.58
C ILE A 339 22.63 -3.96 -7.29
N ILE A 340 21.61 -3.12 -7.48
CA ILE A 340 20.20 -3.52 -7.32
C ILE A 340 19.87 -4.69 -8.25
N LEU A 341 20.25 -4.60 -9.53
CA LEU A 341 19.97 -5.61 -10.53
C LEU A 341 20.64 -6.95 -10.18
N ILE A 342 21.88 -6.92 -9.68
CA ILE A 342 22.59 -8.11 -9.18
C ILE A 342 21.83 -8.74 -8.01
N ILE A 343 21.37 -7.94 -7.04
CA ILE A 343 20.61 -8.43 -5.87
C ILE A 343 19.29 -9.06 -6.30
N VAL A 344 18.56 -8.41 -7.21
CA VAL A 344 17.30 -8.92 -7.77
C VAL A 344 17.53 -10.24 -8.51
N LEU A 345 18.53 -10.30 -9.40
CA LEU A 345 18.89 -11.52 -10.13
C LEU A 345 19.28 -12.66 -9.18
N PHE A 346 20.04 -12.35 -8.13
CA PHE A 346 20.41 -13.32 -7.10
C PHE A 346 19.19 -13.87 -6.35
N GLN A 347 18.21 -13.02 -6.01
CA GLN A 347 16.97 -13.47 -5.38
C GLN A 347 16.10 -14.27 -6.33
N ILE A 348 15.96 -13.87 -7.59
CA ILE A 348 15.25 -14.65 -8.61
C ILE A 348 15.90 -16.04 -8.70
N TRP A 349 17.22 -16.11 -8.84
CA TRP A 349 17.96 -17.36 -8.88
C TRP A 349 17.74 -18.22 -7.63
N LYS A 350 17.81 -17.63 -6.42
CA LYS A 350 17.51 -18.33 -5.15
C LYS A 350 16.09 -18.89 -5.13
N THR A 351 15.12 -18.13 -5.63
CA THR A 351 13.71 -18.55 -5.67
C THR A 351 13.49 -19.70 -6.66
N PHE A 352 14.14 -19.64 -7.83
CA PHE A 352 14.11 -20.73 -8.81
C PHE A 352 14.81 -21.99 -8.28
N LYS A 353 16.00 -21.85 -7.67
CA LYS A 353 16.75 -22.96 -7.06
C LYS A 353 15.92 -23.68 -5.99
N ASN A 354 15.25 -22.93 -5.12
CA ASN A 354 14.39 -23.50 -4.07
C ASN A 354 13.14 -24.19 -4.61
N ARG A 355 12.60 -23.78 -5.77
CA ARG A 355 11.48 -24.48 -6.42
C ARG A 355 11.93 -25.78 -7.08
N ILE A 356 13.07 -25.76 -7.77
CA ILE A 356 13.62 -26.96 -8.43
C ILE A 356 14.00 -28.05 -7.42
N LEU A 357 14.48 -27.68 -6.23
CA LEU A 357 14.85 -28.61 -5.17
C LEU A 357 13.65 -29.16 -4.37
N ASN A 358 12.46 -28.54 -4.46
CA ASN A 358 11.25 -29.02 -3.80
C ASN A 358 10.32 -29.81 -4.73
N ASP A 359 10.55 -29.74 -6.04
CA ASP A 359 9.86 -30.51 -7.09
C ASP A 359 10.66 -31.77 -7.54
N ALA A 360 11.82 -32.05 -6.90
CA ALA A 360 12.65 -33.24 -7.06
C ALA A 360 12.68 -34.03 -5.75
#